data_AF-A0A3D4CVN9-F1
#
_entry.id   AF-A0A3D4CVN9-F1
#
_cell.length_a   1.000
_cell.length_b   1.000
_cell.length_c   1.000
_cell.angle_alpha   90.00
_cell.angle_beta   90.00
_cell.angle_gamma   90.00
#
_symmetry.space_group_name_H-M   'P 1'
#
loop_
_entity.id
_entity.type
_entity.pdbx_description
1 polymer ?
#
loop_
_entity_poly.entity_id
_entity_poly.type
_entity_poly.pdbx_seq_one_letter_code
_entity_poly.pdbx_strand_id
1 'polypeptide(L)'
;MPQFLFPALAIGLFLLFSSGTAHATDPNIIVFLADDMGMGDTSVYQDWTSNKDNRQLHTPNMERIANMGVRFMDAHSPHSRCSTSRYALLTGRYCWRTSLKYWVLFGVQCDPLIEQSRPTIASLLRRNGYQTGMVGKWHLGLGYRKKDGSPAKGWADADLTKPLADGPTDHGFDFFYGISRSHPTSGPSGKNPNGPEQQRGPGWIHNRRIVGATGNGKELDGSYVLEGIGPALHAKSFQFLRSATASKKPFFLYFASPANHTPHTPCR
;
A
#
# COMPACT_ATOMS: atom_id res chain seq x y z
N MET A 1 -70.46 -23.02 -23.51
CA MET A 1 -69.28 -22.55 -24.28
C MET A 1 -68.12 -22.42 -23.29
N PRO A 2 -66.93 -22.97 -23.60
CA PRO A 2 -65.94 -23.33 -22.59
C PRO A 2 -65.12 -22.12 -22.12
N GLN A 3 -64.78 -22.12 -20.82
CA GLN A 3 -63.86 -21.19 -20.18
C GLN A 3 -62.42 -21.63 -20.47
N PHE A 4 -61.64 -20.78 -21.13
CA PHE A 4 -60.20 -21.00 -21.32
C PHE A 4 -59.43 -20.50 -20.10
N LEU A 5 -58.89 -21.43 -19.31
CA LEU A 5 -57.86 -21.18 -18.30
C LEU A 5 -56.49 -21.24 -18.99
N PHE A 6 -55.83 -20.10 -19.12
CA PHE A 6 -54.40 -20.05 -19.46
C PHE A 6 -53.56 -20.18 -18.18
N PRO A 7 -52.63 -21.15 -18.07
CA PRO A 7 -51.65 -21.14 -17.01
C PRO A 7 -50.55 -20.13 -17.36
N ALA A 8 -50.42 -19.08 -16.55
CA ALA A 8 -49.27 -18.19 -16.62
C ALA A 8 -48.01 -18.94 -16.14
N LEU A 9 -47.18 -19.38 -17.09
CA LEU A 9 -45.89 -19.99 -16.82
C LEU A 9 -44.93 -18.88 -16.36
N ALA A 10 -44.78 -18.69 -15.05
CA ALA A 10 -43.75 -17.82 -14.49
C ALA A 10 -42.38 -18.49 -14.68
N ILE A 11 -41.68 -18.14 -15.76
CA ILE A 11 -40.28 -18.51 -15.97
C ILE A 11 -39.44 -17.69 -15.00
N GLY A 12 -39.09 -18.29 -13.86
CA GLY A 12 -38.11 -17.73 -12.94
C GLY A 12 -36.74 -17.68 -13.60
N LEU A 13 -36.32 -16.49 -14.03
CA LEU A 13 -34.96 -16.24 -14.51
C LEU A 13 -34.00 -16.30 -13.31
N PHE A 14 -33.54 -17.49 -12.95
CA PHE A 14 -32.41 -17.67 -12.04
C PHE A 14 -31.16 -17.19 -12.77
N LEU A 15 -30.85 -15.89 -12.65
CA LEU A 15 -29.54 -15.35 -12.96
C LEU A 15 -28.55 -15.99 -11.97
N LEU A 16 -27.96 -17.12 -12.39
CA LEU A 16 -26.76 -17.66 -11.77
C LEU A 16 -25.65 -16.63 -11.98
N PHE A 17 -25.55 -15.67 -11.05
CA PHE A 17 -24.35 -14.87 -10.89
C PHE A 17 -23.23 -15.82 -10.48
N SER A 18 -22.53 -16.37 -11.47
CA SER A 18 -21.24 -17.01 -11.26
C SER A 18 -20.27 -15.92 -10.84
N SER A 19 -20.25 -15.61 -9.54
CA SER A 19 -19.16 -14.90 -8.93
C SER A 19 -17.94 -15.80 -9.10
N GLY A 20 -17.01 -15.43 -9.98
CA GLY A 20 -15.75 -16.16 -10.13
C GLY A 20 -15.03 -16.18 -8.78
N THR A 21 -15.13 -17.29 -8.07
CA THR A 21 -14.39 -17.50 -6.83
C THR A 21 -12.98 -17.95 -7.20
N ALA A 22 -11.97 -17.28 -6.66
CA ALA A 22 -10.59 -17.76 -6.77
C ALA A 22 -10.49 -19.23 -6.37
N HIS A 23 -9.79 -20.00 -7.19
CA HIS A 23 -9.48 -21.39 -6.92
C HIS A 23 -8.07 -21.51 -6.33
N ALA A 24 -7.79 -22.61 -5.63
CA ALA A 24 -6.46 -22.88 -5.09
C ALA A 24 -5.35 -22.96 -6.17
N THR A 25 -5.73 -23.08 -7.44
CA THR A 25 -4.85 -23.10 -8.60
C THR A 25 -4.47 -21.71 -9.11
N ASP A 26 -5.14 -20.66 -8.66
CA ASP A 26 -4.85 -19.30 -9.11
C ASP A 26 -3.48 -18.85 -8.60
N PRO A 27 -2.73 -18.05 -9.39
CA PRO A 27 -1.39 -17.66 -9.01
C PRO A 27 -1.41 -16.70 -7.82
N ASN A 28 -0.46 -16.88 -6.91
CA ASN A 28 -0.13 -15.88 -5.91
C ASN A 28 0.59 -14.70 -6.57
N ILE A 29 0.20 -13.48 -6.22
CA ILE A 29 0.72 -12.25 -6.82
C ILE A 29 1.52 -11.48 -5.76
N ILE A 30 2.77 -11.15 -6.06
CA ILE A 30 3.59 -10.28 -5.22
C ILE A 30 4.11 -9.13 -6.06
N VAL A 31 3.84 -7.90 -5.62
CA VAL A 31 4.37 -6.67 -6.22
C VAL A 31 5.38 -6.08 -5.25
N PHE A 32 6.66 -6.10 -5.65
CA PHE A 32 7.72 -5.37 -4.98
C PHE A 32 7.83 -3.98 -5.59
N LEU A 33 7.62 -2.93 -4.77
CA LEU A 33 7.81 -1.55 -5.17
C LEU A 33 8.91 -0.92 -4.32
N ALA A 34 10.05 -0.63 -4.93
CA ALA A 34 11.11 0.19 -4.33
C ALA A 34 10.74 1.68 -4.40
N ASP A 35 11.34 2.48 -3.52
CA ASP A 35 11.09 3.92 -3.41
C ASP A 35 12.41 4.66 -3.68
N ASP A 36 12.43 5.52 -4.70
CA ASP A 36 13.63 6.25 -5.17
C ASP A 36 14.79 5.36 -5.69
N MET A 37 14.45 4.21 -6.29
CA MET A 37 15.44 3.34 -6.97
C MET A 37 15.47 3.60 -8.48
N GLY A 38 16.64 3.97 -9.00
CA GLY A 38 16.93 4.09 -10.42
C GLY A 38 17.37 2.77 -11.06
N MET A 39 17.35 2.71 -12.39
CA MET A 39 17.74 1.51 -13.15
C MET A 39 19.19 1.10 -12.86
N GLY A 40 20.10 2.07 -12.71
CA GLY A 40 21.52 1.85 -12.43
C GLY A 40 21.85 1.44 -10.99
N ASP A 41 20.88 1.40 -10.08
CA ASP A 41 21.10 1.08 -8.66
C ASP A 41 21.19 -0.43 -8.37
N THR A 42 20.88 -1.27 -9.37
CA THR A 42 20.87 -2.73 -9.23
C THR A 42 21.87 -3.38 -10.17
N SER A 43 22.50 -4.48 -9.75
CA SER A 43 23.36 -5.27 -10.63
C SER A 43 22.63 -5.84 -11.87
N VAL A 44 21.30 -5.91 -11.83
CA VAL A 44 20.43 -6.43 -12.91
C VAL A 44 20.52 -5.66 -14.22
N TYR A 45 20.85 -4.35 -14.20
CA TYR A 45 20.83 -3.51 -15.40
C TYR A 45 22.20 -2.92 -15.76
N GLN A 46 23.29 -3.45 -15.19
CA GLN A 46 24.63 -2.89 -15.41
C GLN A 46 25.11 -3.10 -16.85
N ASP A 47 24.73 -4.21 -17.47
CA ASP A 47 24.95 -4.50 -18.89
C ASP A 47 24.25 -3.50 -19.83
N TRP A 48 23.13 -2.90 -19.39
CA TRP A 48 22.36 -1.94 -20.18
C TRP A 48 22.75 -0.49 -19.90
N THR A 49 22.81 -0.11 -18.62
CA THR A 49 23.06 1.28 -18.20
C THR A 49 24.47 1.76 -18.47
N SER A 50 25.42 0.86 -18.72
CA SER A 50 26.83 1.18 -18.91
C SER A 50 27.41 2.03 -17.77
N ASN A 51 26.90 1.85 -16.54
CA ASN A 51 27.37 2.60 -15.38
C ASN A 51 28.85 2.29 -15.13
N LYS A 52 29.68 3.34 -15.06
CA LYS A 52 31.14 3.27 -14.86
C LYS A 52 31.56 3.46 -13.41
N ASP A 53 30.62 3.57 -12.48
CA ASP A 53 30.91 3.71 -11.06
C ASP A 53 31.75 2.53 -10.57
N ASN A 54 32.85 2.84 -9.89
CA ASN A 54 33.78 1.84 -9.35
C ASN A 54 33.25 1.16 -8.08
N ARG A 55 32.11 1.61 -7.55
CA ARG A 55 31.44 1.06 -6.37
C ARG A 55 29.98 0.83 -6.71
N GLN A 56 29.65 -0.42 -7.05
CA GLN A 56 28.29 -0.84 -7.33
C GLN A 56 27.79 -1.81 -6.26
N LEU A 57 26.51 -1.69 -5.92
CA LEU A 57 25.87 -2.66 -5.03
C LEU A 57 25.53 -3.92 -5.83
N HIS A 58 26.12 -5.04 -5.41
CA HIS A 58 25.76 -6.36 -5.94
C HIS A 58 24.41 -6.78 -5.33
N THR A 59 23.42 -7.09 -6.18
CA THR A 59 22.05 -7.47 -5.79
C THR A 59 21.71 -8.89 -6.27
N PRO A 60 22.32 -9.94 -5.69
CA PRO A 60 22.32 -11.29 -6.28
C PRO A 60 20.92 -11.91 -6.35
N ASN A 61 20.06 -11.58 -5.39
CA ASN A 61 18.67 -12.05 -5.39
C ASN A 61 17.83 -11.41 -6.51
N MET A 62 18.10 -10.15 -6.86
CA MET A 62 17.40 -9.47 -7.95
C MET A 62 17.88 -10.01 -9.31
N GLU A 63 19.18 -10.28 -9.46
CA GLU A 63 19.74 -10.95 -10.63
C GLU A 63 19.14 -12.35 -10.82
N ARG A 64 19.02 -13.12 -9.74
CA ARG A 64 18.38 -14.43 -9.79
C ARG A 64 16.93 -14.34 -10.29
N ILE A 65 16.15 -13.36 -9.82
CA ILE A 65 14.77 -13.15 -10.29
C ILE A 65 14.76 -12.77 -11.78
N ALA A 66 15.64 -11.86 -12.20
CA ALA A 66 15.73 -11.45 -13.60
C ALA A 66 16.12 -12.60 -14.54
N ASN A 67 17.08 -13.45 -14.13
CA ASN A 67 17.54 -14.62 -14.89
C ASN A 67 16.50 -15.74 -14.97
N MET A 68 15.58 -15.82 -13.99
CA MET A 68 14.49 -16.79 -13.96
C MET A 68 13.19 -16.27 -14.59
N GLY A 69 13.18 -15.03 -15.07
CA GLY A 69 11.95 -14.35 -15.48
C GLY A 69 12.15 -13.45 -16.69
N VAL A 70 11.35 -12.39 -16.73
CA VAL A 70 11.40 -11.38 -17.79
C VAL A 70 11.96 -10.09 -17.22
N ARG A 71 12.99 -9.55 -17.88
CA ARG A 71 13.60 -8.25 -17.58
C ARG A 71 13.17 -7.23 -18.64
N PHE A 72 12.58 -6.12 -18.23
CA PHE A 72 12.12 -5.06 -19.12
C PHE A 72 13.16 -3.93 -19.21
N MET A 73 13.55 -3.54 -20.43
CA MET A 73 14.43 -2.38 -20.66
C MET A 73 13.66 -1.09 -20.91
N ASP A 74 12.39 -1.21 -21.27
CA ASP A 74 11.48 -0.13 -21.55
C ASP A 74 10.23 -0.29 -20.68
N ALA A 75 10.35 0.18 -19.44
CA ALA A 75 9.27 0.20 -18.45
C ALA A 75 9.31 1.53 -17.70
N HIS A 76 8.18 2.24 -17.70
CA HIS A 76 8.12 3.61 -17.19
C HIS A 76 7.21 3.74 -15.97
N SER A 77 7.66 4.53 -14.99
CA SER A 77 6.78 5.04 -13.96
C SER A 77 5.87 6.11 -14.57
N PRO A 78 4.56 6.12 -14.27
CA PRO A 78 3.63 7.11 -14.83
C PRO A 78 3.87 8.54 -14.26
N HIS A 79 4.72 8.67 -13.24
CA HIS A 79 5.20 9.94 -12.72
C HIS A 79 6.59 9.79 -12.07
N SER A 80 7.33 10.90 -11.94
CA SER A 80 8.66 10.94 -11.30
C SER A 80 8.62 11.11 -9.78
N ARG A 81 7.47 10.89 -9.13
CA ARG A 81 7.26 11.17 -7.68
C ARG A 81 6.35 10.13 -7.03
N CYS A 82 6.48 9.97 -5.72
CA CYS A 82 5.93 8.83 -4.98
C CYS A 82 4.38 8.75 -5.03
N SER A 83 3.66 9.79 -4.57
CA SER A 83 2.19 9.71 -4.39
C SER A 83 1.44 9.40 -5.69
N THR A 84 1.72 10.14 -6.76
CA THR A 84 1.03 9.98 -8.05
C THR A 84 1.38 8.66 -8.74
N SER A 85 2.62 8.18 -8.61
CA SER A 85 3.02 6.86 -9.14
C SER A 85 2.29 5.72 -8.43
N ARG A 86 2.20 5.79 -7.09
CA ARG A 86 1.47 4.82 -6.28
C ARG A 86 -0.03 4.83 -6.59
N TYR A 87 -0.61 6.01 -6.81
CA TYR A 87 -2.02 6.13 -7.21
C TYR A 87 -2.26 5.43 -8.54
N ALA A 88 -1.43 5.71 -9.54
CA ALA A 88 -1.57 5.13 -10.87
C ALA A 88 -1.38 3.61 -10.87
N LEU A 89 -0.38 3.11 -10.12
CA LEU A 89 -0.17 1.67 -9.95
C LEU A 89 -1.40 0.98 -9.34
N LEU A 90 -1.94 1.52 -8.25
CA LEU A 90 -3.03 0.86 -7.54
C LEU A 90 -4.38 0.99 -8.24
N THR A 91 -4.63 2.10 -8.95
CA THR A 91 -5.93 2.37 -9.58
C THR A 91 -5.97 2.05 -11.08
N GLY A 92 -4.82 1.84 -11.72
CA GLY A 92 -4.69 1.71 -13.17
C GLY A 92 -5.05 2.99 -13.93
N ARG A 93 -4.99 4.17 -13.27
CA ARG A 93 -5.38 5.46 -13.85
C ARG A 93 -4.20 6.40 -14.02
N TYR A 94 -4.28 7.21 -15.07
CA TYR A 94 -3.32 8.28 -15.29
C TYR A 94 -3.25 9.23 -14.08
N CYS A 95 -2.02 9.58 -13.67
CA CYS A 95 -1.73 10.34 -12.46
C CYS A 95 -2.53 11.65 -12.36
N TRP A 96 -2.73 12.35 -13.48
CA TRP A 96 -3.43 13.64 -13.49
C TRP A 96 -4.93 13.55 -13.21
N ARG A 97 -5.48 12.34 -13.05
CA ARG A 97 -6.86 12.14 -12.58
C ARG A 97 -6.99 12.30 -11.06
N THR A 98 -5.89 12.37 -10.30
CA THR A 98 -5.92 12.70 -8.88
C THR A 98 -6.23 14.17 -8.64
N SER A 99 -6.70 14.52 -7.44
CA SER A 99 -6.78 15.92 -6.98
C SER A 99 -5.41 16.59 -6.86
N LEU A 100 -4.34 15.82 -6.61
CA LEU A 100 -2.97 16.31 -6.54
C LEU A 100 -2.43 16.62 -7.95
N LYS A 101 -2.14 17.90 -8.22
CA LYS A 101 -1.62 18.37 -9.53
C LYS A 101 -0.14 18.72 -9.53
N TYR A 102 0.47 18.78 -8.35
CA TYR A 102 1.85 19.20 -8.18
C TYR A 102 2.43 18.58 -6.91
N TRP A 103 3.72 18.24 -6.95
CA TRP A 103 4.46 17.56 -5.87
C TRP A 103 3.87 16.21 -5.43
N VAL A 104 4.17 15.81 -4.20
CA VAL A 104 3.63 14.68 -3.46
C VAL A 104 2.72 15.22 -2.35
N LEU A 105 1.94 14.36 -1.71
CA LEU A 105 1.32 14.74 -0.46
C LEU A 105 2.41 15.17 0.54
N PHE A 106 2.15 16.18 1.36
CA PHE A 106 3.02 16.65 2.45
C PHE A 106 2.29 16.64 3.81
N GLY A 107 3.05 16.60 4.90
CA GLY A 107 2.50 16.62 6.25
C GLY A 107 1.64 15.40 6.61
N VAL A 108 0.88 15.57 7.69
CA VAL A 108 0.14 14.51 8.39
C VAL A 108 -1.29 14.31 7.91
N GLN A 109 -1.84 15.25 7.13
CA GLN A 109 -3.09 15.05 6.40
C GLN A 109 -2.97 15.65 5.03
N CYS A 110 -3.25 14.81 4.06
CA CYS A 110 -4.01 15.27 2.93
C CYS A 110 -5.19 14.32 2.81
N ASP A 111 -6.29 14.82 2.25
CA ASP A 111 -7.41 13.99 1.85
C ASP A 111 -6.88 12.80 1.05
N PRO A 112 -7.42 11.59 1.30
CA PRO A 112 -7.11 10.41 0.49
C PRO A 112 -7.17 10.74 -1.00
N LEU A 113 -6.11 10.40 -1.73
CA LEU A 113 -6.05 10.60 -3.19
C LEU A 113 -6.91 9.59 -3.94
N ILE A 114 -7.13 8.42 -3.34
CA ILE A 114 -8.04 7.41 -3.87
C ILE A 114 -9.42 7.73 -3.33
N GLU A 115 -10.38 7.96 -4.23
CA GLU A 115 -11.76 8.19 -3.83
C GLU A 115 -12.35 6.91 -3.22
N GLN A 116 -13.26 7.02 -2.23
CA GLN A 116 -13.78 5.84 -1.50
C GLN A 116 -14.37 4.75 -2.42
N SER A 117 -15.05 5.14 -3.50
CA SER A 117 -15.66 4.22 -4.46
C SER A 117 -14.71 3.77 -5.58
N ARG A 118 -13.45 4.25 -5.60
CA ARG A 118 -12.48 3.95 -6.66
C ARG A 118 -11.98 2.52 -6.52
N PRO A 119 -12.17 1.67 -7.55
CA PRO A 119 -11.55 0.35 -7.57
C PRO A 119 -10.02 0.47 -7.60
N THR A 120 -9.37 -0.36 -6.80
CA THR A 120 -7.93 -0.63 -6.83
C THR A 120 -7.67 -2.08 -7.26
N ILE A 121 -6.43 -2.39 -7.66
CA ILE A 121 -5.97 -3.77 -7.88
C ILE A 121 -6.25 -4.66 -6.66
N ALA A 122 -6.08 -4.15 -5.44
CA ALA A 122 -6.40 -4.86 -4.21
C ALA A 122 -7.90 -5.16 -4.10
N SER A 123 -8.76 -4.15 -4.29
CA SER A 123 -10.22 -4.34 -4.25
C SER A 123 -10.74 -5.28 -5.35
N LEU A 124 -10.06 -5.30 -6.50
CA LEU A 124 -10.36 -6.22 -7.59
C LEU A 124 -10.00 -7.66 -7.20
N LEU A 125 -8.76 -7.89 -6.75
CA LEU A 125 -8.30 -9.21 -6.36
C LEU A 125 -9.09 -9.76 -5.15
N ARG A 126 -9.35 -8.92 -4.15
CA ARG A 126 -10.18 -9.26 -2.99
C ARG A 126 -11.58 -9.73 -3.39
N ARG A 127 -12.24 -9.03 -4.33
CA ARG A 127 -13.55 -9.44 -4.87
C ARG A 127 -13.51 -10.76 -5.61
N ASN A 128 -12.35 -11.11 -6.18
CA ASN A 128 -12.12 -12.41 -6.81
C ASN A 128 -11.59 -13.46 -5.84
N GLY A 129 -11.67 -13.25 -4.52
CA GLY A 129 -11.35 -14.28 -3.52
C GLY A 129 -9.89 -14.35 -3.07
N TYR A 130 -9.04 -13.43 -3.52
CA TYR A 130 -7.68 -13.32 -3.01
C TYR A 130 -7.66 -12.77 -1.58
N GLN A 131 -6.73 -13.26 -0.77
CA GLN A 131 -6.32 -12.55 0.44
C GLN A 131 -5.36 -11.42 0.07
N THR A 132 -5.65 -10.21 0.53
CA THR A 132 -4.90 -9.02 0.11
C THR A 132 -4.12 -8.41 1.26
N GLY A 133 -2.82 -8.20 1.06
CA GLY A 133 -1.91 -7.65 2.06
C GLY A 133 -1.09 -6.51 1.48
N MET A 134 -0.90 -5.47 2.28
CA MET A 134 0.05 -4.40 2.01
C MET A 134 1.05 -4.29 3.16
N VAL A 135 2.33 -4.22 2.81
CA VAL A 135 3.39 -3.94 3.77
C VAL A 135 4.28 -2.82 3.25
N GLY A 136 4.51 -1.79 4.05
CA GLY A 136 5.40 -0.68 3.73
C GLY A 136 4.71 0.67 3.54
N LYS A 137 5.20 1.47 2.61
CA LYS A 137 4.82 2.89 2.45
C LYS A 137 3.53 3.07 1.65
N TRP A 138 2.54 3.74 2.24
CA TRP A 138 1.26 4.07 1.58
C TRP A 138 1.34 5.30 0.66
N HIS A 139 1.57 6.47 1.24
CA HIS A 139 1.74 7.79 0.60
C HIS A 139 0.59 8.28 -0.29
N LEU A 140 -0.64 7.87 0.02
CA LEU A 140 -1.87 8.26 -0.70
C LEU A 140 -2.91 8.95 0.18
N GLY A 141 -2.50 9.45 1.35
CA GLY A 141 -3.37 10.16 2.28
C GLY A 141 -4.07 9.22 3.25
N LEU A 142 -4.58 9.79 4.33
CA LEU A 142 -5.27 9.09 5.40
C LEU A 142 -6.44 9.94 5.89
N GLY A 143 -7.56 9.31 6.18
CA GLY A 143 -8.68 9.91 6.91
C GLY A 143 -8.58 9.59 8.39
N TYR A 144 -8.66 10.60 9.25
CA TYR A 144 -8.66 10.43 10.72
C TYR A 144 -10.06 10.55 11.30
N ARG A 145 -10.20 10.22 12.59
CA ARG A 145 -11.43 10.43 13.37
C ARG A 145 -11.17 11.39 14.52
N LYS A 146 -12.22 12.08 14.95
CA LYS A 146 -12.26 12.87 16.18
C LYS A 146 -12.43 11.96 17.40
N LYS A 147 -12.31 12.53 18.59
CA LYS A 147 -12.55 11.83 19.88
C LYS A 147 -13.95 11.20 19.98
N ASP A 148 -14.94 11.83 19.38
CA ASP A 148 -16.32 11.33 19.28
C ASP A 148 -16.51 10.20 18.25
N GLY A 149 -15.47 9.86 17.48
CA GLY A 149 -15.48 8.79 16.46
C GLY A 149 -15.96 9.22 15.07
N SER A 150 -16.47 10.44 14.90
CA SER A 150 -16.84 10.95 13.58
C SER A 150 -15.58 11.36 12.77
N PRO A 151 -15.66 11.42 11.43
CA PRO A 151 -14.51 11.81 10.61
C PRO A 151 -13.94 13.18 11.01
N ALA A 152 -12.62 13.25 11.13
CA ALA A 152 -11.90 14.50 11.38
C ALA A 152 -11.78 15.29 10.08
N LYS A 153 -11.79 16.63 10.18
CA LYS A 153 -11.55 17.52 9.03
C LYS A 153 -10.07 17.60 8.67
N GLY A 154 -9.17 17.35 9.63
CA GLY A 154 -7.74 17.41 9.41
C GLY A 154 -6.94 16.98 10.65
N TRP A 155 -5.73 17.52 10.83
CA TRP A 155 -4.89 17.14 11.98
C TRP A 155 -5.50 17.65 13.25
N ALA A 156 -5.97 18.90 13.19
CA ALA A 156 -6.23 19.70 14.36
C ALA A 156 -7.17 18.95 15.30
N ASP A 157 -8.22 18.37 14.72
CA ASP A 157 -9.26 17.59 15.39
C ASP A 157 -9.03 16.06 15.35
N ALA A 158 -7.95 15.56 14.76
CA ALA A 158 -7.62 14.14 14.76
C ALA A 158 -7.24 13.61 16.16
N ASP A 159 -7.82 12.46 16.51
CA ASP A 159 -7.49 11.63 17.68
C ASP A 159 -6.87 10.31 17.18
N LEU A 160 -5.57 10.13 17.44
CA LEU A 160 -4.80 8.99 16.93
C LEU A 160 -5.12 7.67 17.65
N THR A 161 -5.81 7.73 18.79
CA THR A 161 -6.26 6.53 19.52
C THR A 161 -7.45 5.85 18.84
N LYS A 162 -8.14 6.58 17.94
CA LYS A 162 -9.26 6.08 17.15
C LYS A 162 -8.78 5.36 15.90
N PRO A 163 -9.55 4.37 15.40
CA PRO A 163 -9.25 3.78 14.11
C PRO A 163 -9.35 4.85 13.02
N LEU A 164 -8.51 4.75 12.00
CA LEU A 164 -8.56 5.59 10.80
C LEU A 164 -9.98 5.58 10.21
N ALA A 165 -10.40 6.70 9.66
CA ALA A 165 -11.61 6.82 8.86
C ALA A 165 -11.38 6.32 7.43
N ASP A 166 -10.18 6.51 6.90
CA ASP A 166 -9.79 6.10 5.56
C ASP A 166 -8.29 5.73 5.51
N GLY A 167 -7.94 4.65 4.81
CA GLY A 167 -6.59 4.11 4.71
C GLY A 167 -6.53 2.86 3.82
N PRO A 168 -5.41 2.12 3.81
CA PRO A 168 -5.21 0.99 2.90
C PRO A 168 -6.32 -0.08 2.99
N THR A 169 -6.84 -0.34 4.19
CA THR A 169 -7.88 -1.35 4.38
C THR A 169 -9.25 -0.92 3.87
N ASP A 170 -9.49 0.37 3.66
CA ASP A 170 -10.69 0.88 2.97
C ASP A 170 -10.57 0.73 1.45
N HIS A 171 -9.34 0.61 0.94
CA HIS A 171 -9.04 0.49 -0.48
C HIS A 171 -8.68 -0.92 -0.92
N GLY A 172 -9.26 -1.91 -0.23
CA GLY A 172 -9.29 -3.30 -0.69
C GLY A 172 -8.19 -4.20 -0.15
N PHE A 173 -7.37 -3.75 0.80
CA PHE A 173 -6.42 -4.61 1.52
C PHE A 173 -7.05 -5.20 2.79
N ASP A 174 -6.93 -6.52 3.00
CA ASP A 174 -7.37 -7.18 4.24
C ASP A 174 -6.37 -7.01 5.39
N PHE A 175 -5.09 -6.87 5.04
CA PHE A 175 -3.98 -6.65 5.97
C PHE A 175 -3.15 -5.45 5.55
N PHE A 176 -2.83 -4.58 6.50
CA PHE A 176 -1.86 -3.51 6.31
C PHE A 176 -0.89 -3.41 7.50
N TYR A 177 0.40 -3.32 7.21
CA TYR A 177 1.38 -2.85 8.17
C TYR A 177 2.40 -1.95 7.51
N GLY A 178 2.56 -0.75 8.02
CA GLY A 178 3.60 0.13 7.52
C GLY A 178 3.42 1.57 7.92
N ILE A 179 3.84 2.46 7.03
CA ILE A 179 3.93 3.89 7.27
C ILE A 179 3.10 4.65 6.25
N SER A 180 2.55 5.78 6.67
CA SER A 180 1.65 6.58 5.84
C SER A 180 2.36 7.26 4.66
N ARG A 181 3.68 7.41 4.69
CA ARG A 181 4.51 8.16 3.72
C ARG A 181 6.01 7.87 3.93
N SER A 182 6.91 8.62 3.29
CA SER A 182 8.35 8.51 3.52
C SER A 182 8.66 8.62 5.01
N HIS A 183 9.48 7.70 5.54
CA HIS A 183 9.85 7.61 6.94
C HIS A 183 10.48 8.88 7.56
N PRO A 184 11.25 9.74 6.86
CA PRO A 184 11.65 11.00 7.48
C PRO A 184 10.54 12.03 7.52
N THR A 185 9.37 11.82 6.93
CA THR A 185 8.33 12.86 6.93
C THR A 185 7.00 12.37 7.47
N SER A 186 6.94 11.14 8.02
CA SER A 186 5.78 10.51 8.66
C SER A 186 5.25 11.19 9.92
N GLY A 187 5.68 12.41 10.23
CA GLY A 187 5.34 13.18 11.42
C GLY A 187 4.73 14.53 11.03
N PRO A 188 4.29 15.32 12.01
CA PRO A 188 3.43 16.48 11.76
C PRO A 188 4.09 17.61 11.00
N SER A 189 5.42 17.65 11.00
CA SER A 189 6.23 18.73 10.49
C SER A 189 6.39 18.64 8.97
N GLY A 190 5.30 18.81 8.22
CA GLY A 190 5.29 19.11 6.77
C GLY A 190 6.49 18.63 5.94
N LYS A 191 7.40 19.57 5.63
CA LYS A 191 8.65 19.38 4.86
C LYS A 191 9.89 19.11 5.74
N ASN A 192 9.76 19.24 7.06
CA ASN A 192 10.90 19.06 7.95
C ASN A 192 11.13 17.55 8.17
N PRO A 193 12.37 17.08 8.10
CA PRO A 193 12.67 15.71 8.44
C PRO A 193 12.35 15.47 9.92
N ASN A 194 11.55 14.45 10.18
CA ASN A 194 11.48 13.78 11.47
C ASN A 194 12.88 13.31 11.84
N GLY A 195 13.25 13.56 13.08
CA GLY A 195 14.39 12.90 13.69
C GLY A 195 14.10 11.43 13.99
N PRO A 196 15.12 10.66 14.37
CA PRO A 196 14.99 9.27 14.81
C PRO A 196 14.02 9.08 15.98
N GLU A 197 13.78 10.14 16.77
CA GLU A 197 12.83 10.18 17.89
C GLU A 197 11.50 10.81 17.48
N GLN A 198 10.80 10.22 16.52
CA GLN A 198 9.48 10.73 16.15
C GLN A 198 8.50 10.50 17.31
N GLN A 199 8.28 11.54 18.12
CA GLN A 199 7.35 11.48 19.25
C GLN A 199 5.90 11.84 18.88
N ARG A 200 5.65 12.29 17.64
CA ARG A 200 4.29 12.61 17.15
C ARG A 200 3.93 11.79 15.93
N GLY A 201 2.70 11.26 15.90
CA GLY A 201 2.24 10.30 14.90
C GLY A 201 2.10 10.82 13.46
N PRO A 202 1.60 9.96 12.54
CA PRO A 202 1.03 8.63 12.82
C PRO A 202 2.04 7.48 12.96
N GLY A 203 3.34 7.66 12.70
CA GLY A 203 4.33 6.58 12.88
C GLY A 203 3.92 5.25 12.20
N TRP A 204 3.92 4.16 12.97
CA TRP A 204 3.48 2.84 12.52
C TRP A 204 1.96 2.72 12.47
N ILE A 205 1.47 2.08 11.42
CA ILE A 205 0.05 1.77 11.24
C ILE A 205 -0.11 0.28 11.05
N HIS A 206 -1.01 -0.32 11.82
CA HIS A 206 -1.45 -1.70 11.66
C HIS A 206 -2.95 -1.71 11.37
N ASN A 207 -3.32 -2.11 10.15
CA ASN A 207 -4.66 -2.01 9.59
C ASN A 207 -5.19 -0.58 9.71
N ARG A 208 -6.15 -0.36 10.61
CA ARG A 208 -6.75 0.94 10.88
C ARG A 208 -6.18 1.65 12.10
N ARG A 209 -5.24 1.06 12.83
CA ARG A 209 -4.78 1.61 14.12
C ARG A 209 -3.39 2.18 13.99
N ILE A 210 -3.19 3.35 14.57
CA ILE A 210 -1.87 3.90 14.80
C ILE A 210 -1.27 3.17 16.00
N VAL A 211 -0.13 2.54 15.80
CA VAL A 211 0.58 1.79 16.82
C VAL A 211 1.31 2.78 17.72
N GLY A 212 1.17 2.58 19.03
CA GLY A 212 1.81 3.43 20.03
C GLY A 212 1.19 4.80 20.22
N ALA A 213 0.06 5.12 19.56
CA ALA A 213 -0.67 6.35 19.84
C ALA A 213 -1.07 6.44 21.31
N THR A 214 -0.67 7.52 21.97
CA THR A 214 -1.00 7.76 23.38
C THR A 214 -2.30 8.56 23.49
N GLY A 215 -2.88 8.57 24.70
CA GLY A 215 -4.00 9.48 25.02
C GLY A 215 -3.58 10.96 25.12
N ASN A 216 -2.29 11.26 25.05
CA ASN A 216 -1.73 12.60 25.18
C ASN A 216 -1.73 13.32 23.83
N GLY A 217 -2.92 13.42 23.21
CA GLY A 217 -3.09 14.06 21.93
C GLY A 217 -2.54 13.25 20.75
N LYS A 218 -1.50 13.76 20.09
CA LYS A 218 -0.94 13.19 18.84
C LYS A 218 0.41 12.52 19.07
N GLU A 219 0.72 12.23 20.33
CA GLU A 219 1.99 11.66 20.74
C GLU A 219 2.05 10.15 20.53
N LEU A 220 3.26 9.64 20.40
CA LEU A 220 3.59 8.22 20.32
C LEU A 220 4.39 7.80 21.56
N ASP A 221 4.27 6.54 21.95
CA ASP A 221 4.96 5.91 23.08
C ASP A 221 6.44 5.56 22.82
N GLY A 222 7.02 6.00 21.69
CA GLY A 222 8.38 5.65 21.28
C GLY A 222 8.49 4.34 20.49
N SER A 223 7.38 3.65 20.18
CA SER A 223 7.39 2.42 19.36
C SER A 223 7.83 2.63 17.91
N TYR A 224 7.85 3.86 17.40
CA TYR A 224 8.36 4.18 16.07
C TYR A 224 9.86 4.46 16.09
N VAL A 225 10.65 3.45 15.74
CA VAL A 225 12.11 3.54 15.64
C VAL A 225 12.53 3.50 14.17
N LEU A 226 13.17 4.58 13.71
CA LEU A 226 13.57 4.79 12.31
C LEU A 226 14.45 3.64 11.77
N GLU A 227 15.46 3.22 12.55
CA GLU A 227 16.39 2.15 12.18
C GLU A 227 15.72 0.75 12.17
N GLY A 228 14.57 0.61 12.84
CA GLY A 228 13.81 -0.63 12.91
C GLY A 228 12.86 -0.87 11.74
N ILE A 229 12.77 0.06 10.78
CA ILE A 229 11.76 0.00 9.71
C ILE A 229 11.94 -1.22 8.81
N GLY A 230 13.14 -1.42 8.27
CA GLY A 230 13.42 -2.55 7.37
C GLY A 230 13.08 -3.90 8.00
N PRO A 231 13.65 -4.24 9.17
CA PRO A 231 13.35 -5.50 9.86
C PRO A 231 11.87 -5.67 10.20
N ALA A 232 11.19 -4.61 10.66
CA ALA A 232 9.77 -4.67 10.99
C ALA A 232 8.89 -4.97 9.76
N LEU A 233 9.18 -4.32 8.62
CA LEU A 233 8.46 -4.58 7.38
C LEU A 233 8.68 -6.02 6.90
N HIS A 234 9.92 -6.53 6.95
CA HIS A 234 10.20 -7.94 6.59
C HIS A 234 9.47 -8.93 7.50
N ALA A 235 9.51 -8.72 8.82
CA ALA A 235 8.81 -9.59 9.76
C ALA A 235 7.29 -9.63 9.47
N LYS A 236 6.70 -8.48 9.12
CA LYS A 236 5.26 -8.36 8.84
C LYS A 236 4.87 -8.90 7.47
N SER A 237 5.74 -8.83 6.46
CA SER A 237 5.52 -9.53 5.20
C SER A 237 5.53 -11.04 5.39
N PHE A 238 6.47 -11.59 6.17
CA PHE A 238 6.46 -13.03 6.50
C PHE A 238 5.24 -13.44 7.34
N GLN A 239 4.80 -12.59 8.28
CA GLN A 239 3.56 -12.83 9.02
C GLN A 239 2.36 -12.98 8.06
N PHE A 240 2.20 -12.05 7.12
CA PHE A 240 1.14 -12.12 6.13
C PHE A 240 1.27 -13.38 5.26
N LEU A 241 2.44 -13.65 4.70
CA LEU A 241 2.66 -14.80 3.80
C LEU A 241 2.39 -16.14 4.48
N ARG A 242 2.80 -16.32 5.75
CA ARG A 242 2.51 -17.53 6.53
C ARG A 242 1.01 -17.72 6.73
N SER A 243 0.31 -16.64 7.12
CA SER A 243 -1.16 -16.68 7.29
C SER A 243 -1.89 -16.94 5.97
N ALA A 244 -1.41 -16.32 4.89
CA ALA A 244 -2.02 -16.45 3.58
C ALA A 244 -1.87 -17.87 3.01
N THR A 245 -0.67 -18.43 3.11
CA THR A 245 -0.38 -19.80 2.64
C THR A 245 -1.18 -20.85 3.42
N ALA A 246 -1.38 -20.65 4.73
CA ALA A 246 -2.16 -21.56 5.56
C ALA A 246 -3.65 -21.62 5.18
N SER A 247 -4.20 -20.55 4.60
CA SER A 247 -5.61 -20.48 4.21
C SER A 247 -5.96 -21.29 2.94
N LYS A 248 -4.93 -21.67 2.16
CA LYS A 248 -5.05 -22.29 0.82
C LYS A 248 -5.79 -21.43 -0.23
N LYS A 249 -6.04 -20.15 0.05
CA LYS A 249 -6.54 -19.17 -0.95
C LYS A 249 -5.34 -18.51 -1.64
N PRO A 250 -5.48 -18.08 -2.92
CA PRO A 250 -4.44 -17.27 -3.51
C PRO A 250 -4.33 -15.93 -2.78
N PHE A 251 -3.15 -15.34 -2.82
CA PHE A 251 -2.89 -14.07 -2.14
C PHE A 251 -2.25 -13.03 -3.05
N PHE A 252 -2.46 -11.77 -2.66
CA PHE A 252 -1.84 -10.61 -3.24
C PHE A 252 -1.07 -9.87 -2.14
N LEU A 253 0.25 -9.76 -2.30
CA LEU A 253 1.09 -8.93 -1.44
C LEU A 253 1.63 -7.73 -2.22
N TYR A 254 1.29 -6.53 -1.79
CA TYR A 254 1.93 -5.29 -2.20
C TYR A 254 3.01 -4.90 -1.18
N PHE A 255 4.26 -5.18 -1.49
CA PHE A 255 5.42 -4.86 -0.65
C PHE A 255 6.10 -3.58 -1.14
N ALA A 256 5.78 -2.47 -0.48
CA ALA A 256 6.20 -1.13 -0.82
C ALA A 256 7.36 -0.64 0.06
N SER A 257 8.58 -1.08 -0.25
CA SER A 257 9.77 -0.79 0.57
C SER A 257 10.22 0.67 0.47
N PRO A 258 10.40 1.39 1.60
CA PRO A 258 10.98 2.73 1.62
C PRO A 258 12.52 2.74 1.72
N ALA A 259 13.20 1.58 1.64
CA ALA A 259 14.60 1.44 2.04
C ALA A 259 15.60 2.33 1.26
N ASN A 260 15.33 2.61 -0.02
CA ASN A 260 16.19 3.43 -0.87
C ASN A 260 15.88 4.93 -0.75
N HIS A 261 14.74 5.29 -0.15
CA HIS A 261 14.41 6.69 0.12
C HIS A 261 15.25 7.19 1.29
N THR A 262 15.71 8.44 1.20
CA THR A 262 16.46 9.07 2.30
C THR A 262 15.58 9.26 3.55
N PRO A 263 16.17 9.30 4.76
CA PRO A 263 17.52 8.91 5.13
C PRO A 263 17.69 7.39 5.01
N HIS A 264 18.89 6.96 4.62
CA HIS A 264 19.18 5.54 4.49
C HIS A 264 19.41 4.94 5.87
N THR A 265 18.58 3.97 6.25
CA THR A 265 18.70 3.25 7.53
C THR A 265 18.86 1.75 7.26
N PRO A 266 20.05 1.31 6.82
CA PRO A 266 20.32 -0.10 6.63
C PRO A 266 20.17 -0.83 7.97
N CYS A 267 19.68 -2.07 7.92
CA CYS A 267 19.68 -2.94 9.08
C CYS A 267 21.12 -3.08 9.60
N ARG A 268 21.31 -2.92 10.91
CA ARG A 268 22.58 -3.22 11.58
C ARG A 268 22.73 -4.72 11.83
#